data_AF-A0A925TRB4-F1
#
_entry.id   AF-A0A925TRB4-F1
#
_cell.length_a   1.000
_cell.length_b   1.000
_cell.length_c   1.000
_cell.angle_alpha   90.00
_cell.angle_beta   90.00
_cell.angle_gamma   90.00
#
_symmetry.space_group_name_H-M   'P 1'
#
loop_
_entity.id
_entity.type
_entity.pdbx_description
1 polymer ?
#
loop_
_entity_poly.entity_id
_entity_poly.type
_entity_poly.pdbx_seq_one_letter_code
_entity_poly.pdbx_strand_id
1 'polypeptide(L)'
;MEANSHSEQLTAALKKFQCAQCGATGYELQPGDKVKCTYCNTVYQAPTPSKEKPTMFIKKGANVVFGANSVVSVKGGIHIEDGAEVSFLGRLEIIERGDEEIIKAAAAKKSQSNT
;
A
#
# COMPACT_ATOMS: atom_id res chain seq x y z
N MET A 1 -9.50 -24.74 -2.61
CA MET A 1 -8.19 -25.02 -1.98
C MET A 1 -7.19 -24.01 -2.54
N GLU A 2 -7.18 -22.76 -2.06
CA GLU A 2 -6.43 -21.66 -2.72
C GLU A 2 -5.61 -20.80 -1.74
N ALA A 3 -5.59 -21.12 -0.44
CA ALA A 3 -4.98 -20.30 0.60
C ALA A 3 -3.44 -20.45 0.73
N ASN A 4 -2.79 -21.35 -0.03
CA ASN A 4 -1.39 -21.72 0.23
C ASN A 4 -0.36 -20.89 -0.56
N SER A 5 -0.71 -20.31 -1.72
CA SER A 5 0.30 -19.59 -2.53
C SER A 5 0.53 -18.14 -2.07
N HIS A 6 -0.49 -17.49 -1.50
CA HIS A 6 -0.41 -16.11 -1.04
C HIS A 6 0.51 -15.95 0.19
N SER A 7 0.43 -16.87 1.15
CA SER A 7 1.25 -16.85 2.37
C SER A 7 2.73 -17.10 2.07
N GLU A 8 3.05 -18.01 1.15
CA GLU A 8 4.44 -18.28 0.73
C GLU A 8 5.07 -17.10 -0.01
N GLN A 9 4.33 -16.46 -0.94
CA GLN A 9 4.81 -15.29 -1.67
C GLN A 9 5.04 -14.09 -0.75
N LEU A 10 4.14 -13.88 0.21
CA LEU A 10 4.25 -12.81 1.19
C LEU A 10 5.46 -13.04 2.12
N THR A 11 5.70 -14.28 2.54
CA THR A 11 6.85 -14.64 3.36
C THR A 11 8.17 -14.43 2.62
N ALA A 12 8.24 -14.76 1.33
CA ALA A 12 9.42 -14.53 0.50
C ALA A 12 9.71 -13.03 0.27
N ALA A 13 8.66 -12.22 0.11
CA ALA A 13 8.77 -10.76 -0.01
C ALA A 13 9.27 -10.12 1.30
N LEU A 14 8.75 -10.56 2.45
CA LEU A 14 9.13 -10.04 3.77
C LEU A 14 10.58 -10.32 4.15
N LYS A 15 11.17 -11.44 3.69
CA LYS A 15 12.59 -11.75 3.92
C LYS A 15 13.56 -10.72 3.36
N LYS A 16 13.13 -9.92 2.38
CA LYS A 16 13.92 -8.85 1.76
C LYS A 16 13.63 -7.46 2.36
N PHE A 17 12.63 -7.36 3.23
CA PHE A 17 12.16 -6.09 3.76
C PHE A 17 12.81 -5.81 5.13
N GLN A 18 13.25 -4.56 5.34
CA GLN A 18 13.76 -4.10 6.63
C GLN A 18 12.71 -3.24 7.32
N CYS A 19 12.60 -3.38 8.64
CA CYS A 19 11.69 -2.58 9.44
C CYS A 19 12.06 -1.11 9.36
N ALA A 20 11.16 -0.28 8.83
CA ALA A 20 11.36 1.17 8.74
C ALA A 20 11.56 1.85 10.10
N GLN A 21 11.19 1.20 11.21
CA GLN A 21 11.33 1.75 12.57
C GLN A 21 12.63 1.32 13.27
N CYS A 22 13.12 0.09 13.03
CA CYS A 22 14.25 -0.46 13.79
C CYS A 22 15.31 -1.19 12.94
N GLY A 23 15.12 -1.30 11.63
CA GLY A 23 16.03 -1.98 10.69
C GLY A 23 16.00 -3.51 10.74
N ALA A 24 15.26 -4.13 11.67
CA ALA A 24 15.19 -5.58 11.78
C ALA A 24 14.50 -6.22 10.56
N THR A 25 14.91 -7.44 10.22
CA THR A 25 14.34 -8.24 9.12
C THR A 25 13.37 -9.34 9.58
N GLY A 26 13.14 -9.43 10.90
CA GLY A 26 12.24 -10.41 11.50
C GLY A 26 10.78 -9.95 11.47
N TYR A 27 9.93 -10.74 10.82
CA TYR A 27 8.49 -10.50 10.70
C TYR A 27 7.66 -11.75 11.02
N GLU A 28 6.51 -11.53 11.66
CA GLU A 28 5.49 -12.53 11.92
C GLU A 28 4.19 -12.13 11.20
N LEU A 29 3.61 -13.06 10.46
CA LEU A 29 2.30 -12.87 9.82
C LEU A 29 1.19 -12.83 10.86
N GLN A 30 0.31 -11.85 10.72
CA GLN A 30 -0.88 -11.66 11.55
C GLN A 30 -2.14 -11.82 10.69
N PRO A 31 -3.28 -12.17 11.29
CA PRO A 31 -4.55 -12.26 10.58
C PRO A 31 -4.91 -10.94 9.86
N GLY A 32 -5.52 -11.07 8.67
CA GLY A 32 -6.00 -9.92 7.89
C GLY A 32 -4.90 -9.19 7.12
N ASP A 33 -3.96 -9.93 6.52
CA ASP A 33 -2.85 -9.41 5.73
C ASP A 33 -2.05 -8.34 6.48
N LYS A 34 -1.69 -8.65 7.73
CA LYS A 34 -0.83 -7.80 8.56
C LYS A 34 0.48 -8.51 8.85
N VAL A 35 1.53 -7.74 9.05
CA VAL A 35 2.85 -8.25 9.41
C VAL A 35 3.37 -7.47 10.60
N LYS A 36 3.81 -8.18 11.63
CA LYS A 36 4.35 -7.62 12.86
C LYS A 36 5.86 -7.80 12.89
N CYS A 37 6.61 -6.73 13.09
CA CYS A 37 8.05 -6.85 13.33
C CYS A 37 8.29 -7.57 14.66
N THR A 38 9.13 -8.61 14.68
CA THR A 38 9.41 -9.39 15.89
C THR A 38 10.33 -8.67 16.88
N TYR A 39 10.95 -7.56 16.49
CA TYR A 39 11.85 -6.77 17.32
C TYR A 39 11.13 -5.61 18.01
N CYS A 40 10.55 -4.68 17.24
CA CYS A 40 9.92 -3.48 17.79
C CYS A 40 8.39 -3.58 17.90
N ASN A 41 7.80 -4.71 17.52
CA ASN A 41 6.35 -4.96 17.53
C ASN A 41 5.51 -4.01 16.65
N THR A 42 6.13 -3.21 15.78
CA THR A 42 5.41 -2.40 14.80
C THR A 42 4.62 -3.30 13.85
N VAL A 43 3.35 -2.97 13.62
CA VAL A 43 2.45 -3.70 12.73
C VAL A 43 2.29 -2.92 11.43
N TYR A 44 2.46 -3.59 10.31
CA TYR A 44 2.24 -3.07 8.97
C TYR A 44 1.10 -3.83 8.29
N GLN A 45 0.42 -3.18 7.36
CA GLN A 45 -0.36 -3.91 6.37
C GLN A 45 0.64 -4.62 5.45
N ALA A 46 0.48 -5.92 5.29
CA ALA A 46 1.28 -6.70 4.36
C ALA A 46 1.00 -6.17 2.95
N PRO A 47 2.04 -6.05 2.09
CA PRO A 47 1.84 -5.61 0.72
C PRO A 47 0.97 -6.64 0.01
N THR A 48 -0.32 -6.35 -0.12
CA THR A 48 -1.18 -7.06 -1.05
C THR A 48 -0.71 -6.65 -2.45
N PRO A 49 -0.59 -7.60 -3.39
CA PRO A 49 -0.39 -7.23 -4.78
C PRO A 49 -1.65 -6.50 -5.23
N SER A 50 -1.65 -5.16 -5.12
CA SER A 50 -2.68 -4.35 -5.74
C SER A 50 -2.67 -4.69 -7.23
N LYS A 51 -3.83 -5.13 -7.73
CA LYS A 51 -4.01 -5.39 -9.17
C LYS A 51 -3.81 -4.11 -9.99
N GLU A 52 -3.94 -2.94 -9.35
CA GLU A 52 -3.76 -1.65 -9.99
C GLU A 52 -2.28 -1.25 -9.96
N LYS A 53 -1.72 -1.03 -11.14
CA LYS A 53 -0.36 -0.52 -11.27
C LYS A 53 -0.30 0.90 -10.69
N PRO A 54 0.78 1.24 -9.95
CA PRO A 54 0.98 2.59 -9.48
C PRO A 54 0.99 3.56 -10.66
N THR A 55 0.36 4.72 -10.51
CA THR A 55 0.29 5.75 -11.55
C THR A 55 1.42 6.77 -11.39
N MET A 56 1.95 6.90 -10.17
CA MET A 56 3.08 7.76 -9.86
C MET A 56 4.32 6.94 -9.55
N PHE A 57 5.43 7.27 -10.20
CA PHE A 57 6.74 6.67 -9.97
C PHE A 57 7.73 7.75 -9.55
N ILE A 58 8.31 7.61 -8.37
CA ILE A 58 9.42 8.41 -7.89
C ILE A 58 10.68 7.57 -8.04
N LYS A 59 11.49 7.90 -9.05
CA LYS A 59 12.66 7.12 -9.44
C LYS A 59 13.85 7.34 -8.50
N LYS A 60 14.78 6.39 -8.50
CA LYS A 60 16.06 6.50 -7.79
C LYS A 60 16.76 7.83 -8.10
N GLY A 61 17.27 8.49 -7.06
CA GLY A 61 17.98 9.77 -7.16
C GLY A 61 17.07 10.99 -7.29
N ALA A 62 15.74 10.82 -7.34
CA ALA A 62 14.82 11.93 -7.26
C ALA A 62 14.83 12.51 -5.84
N ASN A 63 14.79 13.84 -5.73
CA ASN A 63 14.46 14.55 -4.51
C ASN A 63 13.11 15.25 -4.71
N VAL A 64 12.10 14.81 -3.96
CA VAL A 64 10.72 15.28 -4.08
C VAL A 64 10.24 15.83 -2.73
N VAL A 65 9.76 17.07 -2.73
CA VAL A 65 9.22 17.72 -1.53
C VAL A 65 7.77 18.14 -1.77
N PHE A 66 6.85 17.53 -1.03
CA PHE A 66 5.46 17.97 -0.93
C PHE A 66 5.36 19.03 0.17
N GLY A 67 5.34 20.30 -0.22
CA GLY A 67 5.42 21.45 0.70
C GLY A 67 4.30 21.52 1.73
N ALA A 68 4.54 22.23 2.85
CA ALA A 68 3.65 22.25 4.01
C ALA A 68 2.20 22.68 3.73
N ASN A 69 2.01 23.57 2.75
CA ASN A 69 0.68 24.09 2.36
C ASN A 69 0.11 23.37 1.13
N SER A 70 0.68 22.25 0.72
CA SER A 70 0.19 21.48 -0.42
C SER A 70 -0.89 20.47 0.00
N VAL A 71 -1.89 20.33 -0.86
CA VAL A 71 -2.88 19.24 -0.81
C VAL A 71 -2.74 18.46 -2.10
N VAL A 72 -2.25 17.23 -1.99
CA VAL A 72 -1.99 16.37 -3.14
C VAL A 72 -2.83 15.11 -3.05
N SER A 73 -3.64 14.86 -4.09
CA SER A 73 -4.42 13.63 -4.25
C SER A 73 -3.87 12.82 -5.42
N VAL A 74 -3.40 11.60 -5.16
CA VAL A 74 -2.90 10.68 -6.19
C VAL A 74 -3.93 9.58 -6.43
N LYS A 75 -4.36 9.43 -7.70
CA LYS A 75 -5.29 8.36 -8.12
C LYS A 75 -4.49 7.20 -8.69
N GLY A 76 -4.62 6.02 -8.10
CA GLY A 76 -3.74 4.87 -8.35
C GLY A 76 -2.42 5.04 -7.61
N GLY A 77 -1.91 3.97 -6.99
CA GLY A 77 -0.87 4.02 -5.97
C GLY A 77 0.44 4.72 -6.38
N ILE A 78 1.32 4.92 -5.39
CA ILE A 78 2.64 5.53 -5.57
C ILE A 78 3.71 4.45 -5.44
N HIS A 79 4.67 4.42 -6.37
CA HIS A 79 5.88 3.63 -6.26
C HIS A 79 7.09 4.54 -6.06
N ILE A 80 7.87 4.27 -5.01
CA ILE A 80 9.09 5.00 -4.69
C ILE A 80 10.24 3.99 -4.77
N GLU A 81 11.17 4.23 -5.68
CA GLU A 81 12.34 3.38 -5.86
C GLU A 81 13.38 3.64 -4.76
N ASP A 82 14.16 2.61 -4.44
CA ASP A 82 15.25 2.72 -3.48
C ASP A 82 16.29 3.77 -3.93
N GLY A 83 16.70 4.62 -2.98
CA GLY A 83 17.58 5.76 -3.23
C GLY A 83 16.86 7.02 -3.76
N ALA A 84 15.53 7.08 -3.74
CA ALA A 84 14.80 8.34 -3.84
C ALA A 84 14.65 9.00 -2.46
N GLU A 85 14.70 10.33 -2.43
CA GLU A 85 14.44 11.14 -1.24
C GLU A 85 13.08 11.83 -1.38
N VAL A 86 12.17 11.54 -0.45
CA VAL A 86 10.80 12.07 -0.49
C VAL A 86 10.40 12.63 0.86
N SER A 87 9.98 13.90 0.87
CA SER A 87 9.50 14.60 2.07
C SER A 87 8.04 15.00 1.92
N PHE A 88 7.21 14.60 2.88
CA PHE A 88 5.79 14.95 2.95
C PHE A 88 5.57 15.92 4.09
N LEU A 89 5.44 17.21 3.79
CA LEU A 89 5.20 18.26 4.78
C LEU A 89 3.74 18.72 4.82
N GLY A 90 3.02 18.56 3.71
CA GLY A 90 1.60 18.87 3.57
C GLY A 90 0.70 17.65 3.70
N ARG A 91 -0.54 17.77 3.20
CA ARG A 91 -1.52 16.66 3.20
C ARG A 91 -1.40 15.85 1.91
N LEU A 92 -1.14 14.56 2.06
CA LEU A 92 -1.19 13.57 0.98
C LEU A 92 -2.41 12.67 1.13
N GLU A 93 -3.13 12.47 0.04
CA GLU A 93 -4.21 11.49 -0.06
C GLU A 93 -3.96 10.56 -1.25
N ILE A 94 -4.03 9.25 -1.02
CA ILE A 94 -3.92 8.23 -2.07
C ILE A 94 -5.31 7.62 -2.24
N ILE A 95 -5.85 7.71 -3.45
CA ILE A 95 -7.17 7.22 -3.81
C ILE A 95 -6.96 5.98 -4.69
N GLU A 96 -7.21 4.82 -4.11
CA GLU A 96 -7.23 3.54 -4.82
C GLU A 96 -8.65 3.22 -5.29
N ARG A 97 -8.78 2.61 -6.46
CA ARG A 97 -10.09 2.15 -6.92
C ARG A 97 -10.50 0.94 -6.10
N GLY A 98 -11.71 0.97 -5.55
CA GLY A 98 -12.30 -0.18 -4.88
C GLY A 98 -12.56 -1.33 -5.86
N ASP A 99 -12.91 -2.50 -5.30
CA ASP A 99 -13.22 -3.69 -6.07
C ASP A 99 -14.31 -3.43 -7.12
N GLU A 100 -14.07 -3.81 -8.38
CA GLU A 100 -15.01 -3.58 -9.48
C GLU A 100 -16.36 -4.27 -9.26
N GLU A 101 -16.40 -5.42 -8.59
CA GLU A 101 -17.66 -6.11 -8.28
C GLU A 101 -18.48 -5.33 -7.26
N ILE A 102 -17.82 -4.77 -6.24
CA ILE A 102 -18.46 -3.92 -5.24
C ILE A 102 -18.96 -2.62 -5.89
N ILE A 103 -18.17 -2.02 -6.78
CA ILE A 103 -18.55 -0.81 -7.51
C ILE A 103 -19.77 -1.08 -8.42
N LYS A 104 -19.77 -2.20 -9.16
CA LYS A 104 -20.90 -2.60 -10.01
C LYS A 104 -22.15 -2.90 -9.18
N ALA A 105 -22.01 -3.59 -8.05
CA ALA A 105 -23.13 -3.88 -7.14
C ALA A 105 -23.72 -2.59 -6.53
N ALA A 106 -22.87 -1.63 -6.16
CA ALA A 106 -23.30 -0.33 -5.65
C ALA A 106 -24.00 0.51 -6.73
N ALA A 107 -23.50 0.48 -7.97
CA ALA A 107 -24.13 1.16 -9.10
C ALA A 107 -25.52 0.59 -9.42
N ALA A 108 -25.66 -0.75 -9.41
CA ALA A 108 -26.93 -1.44 -9.64
C ALA A 108 -27.98 -1.13 -8.55
N LYS A 109 -27.56 -1.02 -7.28
CA LYS A 109 -28.46 -0.62 -6.18
C LYS A 109 -28.92 0.82 -6.29
N LYS A 110 -28.07 1.74 -6.75
CA LYS A 110 -28.44 3.16 -6.95
C LYS A 110 -29.49 3.34 -8.04
N SER A 111 -29.45 2.56 -9.12
CA SER A 111 -30.46 2.61 -10.18
C SER A 111 -31.85 2.09 -9.75
N GLN A 112 -31.93 1.30 -8.68
CA GLN A 112 -33.20 0.76 -8.15
C GLN A 112 -33.81 1.63 -7.04
N SER A 113 -33.07 2.62 -6.52
CA SER A 113 -33.52 3.53 -5.46
C SER A 113 -34.14 4.84 -5.99
N ASN A 114 -34.20 5.01 -7.31
CA ASN A 114 -34.68 6.23 -7.97
C ASN A 114 -35.95 5.99 -8.81
N THR A 115 -36.73 4.97 -8.47
CA THR A 115 -38.08 4.67 -8.98
C THR A 115 -38.99 4.43 -7.78
#